data_AF-A0A417CJK5-F1
#
_entry.id   AF-A0A417CJK5-F1
#
_cell.length_a   1.000
_cell.length_b   1.000
_cell.length_c   1.000
_cell.angle_alpha   90.00
_cell.angle_beta   90.00
_cell.angle_gamma   90.00
#
_symmetry.space_group_name_H-M   'P 1'
#
loop_
_entity.id
_entity.type
_entity.pdbx_description
1 polymer ?
#
loop_
_entity_poly.entity_id
_entity_poly.type
_entity_poly.pdbx_seq_one_letter_code
_entity_poly.pdbx_strand_id
1 'polypeptide(L)'
;MGGGICQISTTLFMACLQSDLTIVERHNHAARIDYVEDGLDAAVVWGGQDFRFQNNTAYPIKIEASYDEKEEAVTVSIYGTKTDNNTVEITTEHSDPNTCKTYRSVYDENGTLLRTDEVGYSKYKQ
;
A
#
# COMPACT_ATOMS: atom_id res chain seq x y z
N MET A 1 -22.08 -6.24 -6.38
CA MET A 1 -21.82 -4.79 -6.27
C MET A 1 -21.16 -4.53 -4.93
N GLY A 2 -19.87 -4.17 -4.93
CA GLY A 2 -19.06 -4.05 -3.72
C GLY A 2 -17.66 -3.46 -3.99
N GLY A 3 -17.54 -2.49 -4.91
CA GLY A 3 -16.25 -2.04 -5.45
C GLY A 3 -15.53 -0.94 -4.65
N GLY A 4 -16.26 -0.06 -3.97
CA GLY A 4 -15.66 1.14 -3.38
C GLY A 4 -14.74 0.89 -2.18
N ILE A 5 -15.04 -0.10 -1.34
CA ILE A 5 -14.26 -0.35 -0.13
C ILE A 5 -12.85 -0.85 -0.45
N CYS A 6 -12.74 -1.73 -1.44
CA CYS A 6 -11.46 -2.25 -1.91
C CYS A 6 -10.60 -1.18 -2.59
N GLN A 7 -11.23 -0.23 -3.29
CA GLN A 7 -10.52 0.91 -3.85
C GLN A 7 -9.91 1.77 -2.73
N ILE A 8 -10.67 2.06 -1.67
CA ILE A 8 -10.19 2.82 -0.52
C ILE A 8 -9.05 2.08 0.20
N SER A 9 -9.16 0.77 0.43
CA SER A 9 -8.10 0.00 1.09
C SER A 9 -6.84 -0.07 0.23
N THR A 10 -6.96 -0.21 -1.09
CA THR A 10 -5.81 -0.12 -2.02
C THR A 10 -5.14 1.25 -1.95
N THR A 11 -5.90 2.35 -2.01
CA THR A 11 -5.34 3.71 -1.93
C THR A 11 -4.65 3.96 -0.58
N LEU A 12 -5.27 3.53 0.52
CA LEU A 12 -4.68 3.64 1.85
C LEU A 12 -3.41 2.79 1.98
N PHE A 13 -3.40 1.56 1.42
CA PHE A 13 -2.22 0.71 1.40
C PHE A 13 -1.04 1.37 0.69
N MET A 14 -1.26 1.94 -0.51
CA MET A 14 -0.22 2.67 -1.22
C MET A 14 0.29 3.88 -0.42
N ALA A 15 -0.60 4.63 0.22
CA ALA A 15 -0.21 5.74 1.08
C ALA A 15 0.64 5.28 2.29
N CYS A 16 0.28 4.14 2.91
CA CYS A 16 1.06 3.53 3.98
C CYS A 16 2.45 3.06 3.50
N LEU A 17 2.55 2.47 2.30
CA LEU A 17 3.83 2.07 1.73
C LEU A 17 4.74 3.28 1.53
N GLN A 18 4.22 4.34 0.89
CA GLN A 18 4.95 5.58 0.62
C GLN A 18 5.34 6.33 1.89
N SER A 19 4.54 6.19 2.96
CA SER A 19 4.82 6.80 4.27
C SER A 19 5.70 5.94 5.17
N ASP A 20 6.27 4.85 4.63
CA ASP A 20 7.13 3.92 5.36
C ASP A 20 6.48 3.33 6.64
N LEU A 21 5.16 3.16 6.61
CA LEU A 21 4.41 2.55 7.70
C LEU A 21 4.45 1.03 7.63
N THR A 22 4.44 0.38 8.78
CA THR A 22 4.48 -1.08 8.86
C THR A 22 3.15 -1.67 8.40
N ILE A 23 3.19 -2.56 7.41
CA ILE A 23 2.04 -3.34 6.96
C ILE A 23 1.96 -4.60 7.82
N VAL A 24 0.87 -4.75 8.56
CA VAL A 24 0.65 -5.87 9.49
C VAL A 24 -0.14 -6.99 8.82
N GLU A 25 -1.12 -6.60 8.02
CA GLU A 25 -1.97 -7.53 7.28
C GLU A 25 -2.36 -6.90 5.95
N ARG A 26 -2.17 -7.66 4.87
CA ARG A 26 -2.61 -7.30 3.52
C ARG A 26 -2.93 -8.57 2.76
N HIS A 27 -4.04 -8.54 2.02
CA HIS A 27 -4.44 -9.59 1.10
C HIS A 27 -4.62 -9.01 -0.29
N ASN A 28 -4.26 -9.74 -1.33
CA ASN A 28 -4.57 -9.35 -2.71
C ASN A 28 -5.99 -9.80 -3.10
N HIS A 29 -6.54 -9.14 -4.12
CA HIS A 29 -7.77 -9.55 -4.77
C HIS A 29 -7.61 -10.91 -5.44
N ALA A 30 -8.71 -11.67 -5.46
CA ALA A 30 -8.71 -12.96 -6.15
C ALA A 30 -8.46 -12.82 -7.65
N ALA A 31 -8.97 -11.76 -8.28
CA ALA A 31 -8.74 -11.43 -9.68
C ALA A 31 -7.96 -10.11 -9.78
N ARG A 32 -7.28 -9.88 -10.90
CA ARG A 32 -6.62 -8.59 -11.16
C ARG A 32 -7.64 -7.48 -11.29
N ILE A 33 -7.24 -6.30 -10.87
CA ILE A 33 -8.01 -5.06 -10.96
C ILE A 33 -7.27 -4.09 -11.88
N ASP A 34 -8.00 -3.21 -12.54
CA ASP A 34 -7.50 -2.34 -13.61
C ASP A 34 -6.93 -1.01 -13.11
N TYR A 35 -7.31 -0.58 -11.90
CA TYR A 35 -6.92 0.72 -11.34
C TYR A 35 -5.62 0.72 -10.54
N VAL A 36 -4.93 -0.41 -10.42
CA VAL A 36 -3.62 -0.49 -9.76
C VAL A 36 -2.79 -1.62 -10.38
N GLU A 37 -1.46 -1.48 -10.34
CA GLU A 37 -0.55 -2.54 -10.78
C GLU A 37 -0.64 -3.79 -9.91
N ASP A 38 -0.29 -4.94 -10.51
CA ASP A 38 -0.19 -6.20 -9.79
C ASP A 38 0.75 -6.05 -8.59
N GLY A 39 0.39 -6.65 -7.46
CA GLY A 39 1.14 -6.55 -6.22
C GLY A 39 0.83 -5.30 -5.40
N LEU A 40 0.10 -4.31 -5.92
CA LEU A 40 -0.17 -3.06 -5.20
C LEU A 40 -1.61 -2.92 -4.67
N ASP A 41 -2.39 -4.00 -4.74
CA ASP A 41 -3.80 -4.01 -4.34
C ASP A 41 -4.04 -4.57 -2.92
N ALA A 42 -4.96 -3.98 -2.16
CA ALA A 42 -5.36 -4.49 -0.86
C ALA A 42 -6.86 -4.79 -0.83
N ALA A 43 -7.22 -6.08 -0.77
CA ALA A 43 -8.59 -6.55 -0.69
C ALA A 43 -9.04 -6.66 0.77
N VAL A 44 -10.27 -6.22 1.03
CA VAL A 44 -10.94 -6.41 2.32
C VAL A 44 -12.29 -7.06 2.10
N VAL A 45 -12.68 -7.95 3.01
CA VAL A 45 -13.95 -8.65 3.01
C VAL A 45 -14.50 -8.61 4.42
N TRP A 46 -15.70 -8.05 4.58
CA TRP A 46 -16.33 -7.92 5.89
C TRP A 46 -16.43 -9.28 6.61
N GLY A 47 -15.87 -9.37 7.81
CA GLY A 47 -15.82 -10.60 8.60
C GLY A 47 -14.81 -11.65 8.12
N GLY A 48 -13.93 -11.30 7.19
CA GLY A 48 -12.90 -12.18 6.62
C GLY A 48 -11.55 -11.47 6.49
N GLN A 49 -11.17 -11.11 5.25
CA GLN A 49 -9.90 -10.45 4.95
C GLN A 49 -9.92 -8.99 5.40
N ASP A 50 -8.83 -8.53 6.02
CA ASP A 50 -8.69 -7.16 6.49
C ASP A 50 -7.39 -6.52 5.98
N PHE A 51 -7.33 -5.19 6.05
CA PHE A 51 -6.10 -4.44 5.81
C PHE A 51 -5.69 -3.72 7.09
N ARG A 52 -4.51 -4.07 7.62
CA ARG A 52 -4.01 -3.53 8.89
C ARG A 52 -2.60 -3.00 8.71
N PHE A 53 -2.38 -1.81 9.22
CA PHE A 53 -1.07 -1.18 9.30
C PHE A 53 -0.83 -0.69 10.72
N GLN A 54 0.43 -0.41 11.03
CA GLN A 54 0.85 0.09 12.33
C GLN A 54 1.60 1.41 12.12
N ASN A 55 1.26 2.41 12.93
CA ASN A 55 2.13 3.57 13.11
C ASN A 55 3.35 3.14 13.94
N ASN A 56 4.44 2.84 13.26
CA ASN A 56 5.73 2.49 13.85
C ASN A 56 6.62 3.72 14.14
N THR A 57 6.08 4.93 14.03
CA THR A 57 6.80 6.17 14.37
C THR A 57 6.58 6.53 15.85
N ALA A 58 7.46 7.37 16.39
CA ALA A 58 7.33 7.88 17.77
C ALA A 58 6.27 8.99 17.91
N TYR A 59 5.65 9.42 16.81
CA TYR A 59 4.76 10.58 16.74
C TYR A 59 3.37 10.18 16.22
N PRO A 60 2.31 10.92 16.56
CA PRO A 60 1.00 10.68 15.96
C PRO A 60 1.03 10.97 14.45
N ILE A 61 0.20 10.24 13.71
CA ILE A 61 -0.09 10.50 12.30
C ILE A 61 -1.53 10.98 12.14
N LYS A 62 -1.76 11.83 11.15
CA LYS A 62 -3.11 12.19 10.67
C LYS A 62 -3.34 11.51 9.33
N ILE A 63 -4.49 10.87 9.18
CA ILE A 63 -4.95 10.30 7.91
C ILE A 63 -6.12 11.14 7.44
N GLU A 64 -6.04 11.63 6.21
CA GLU A 64 -7.11 12.36 5.54
C GLU A 64 -7.48 11.61 4.27
N ALA A 65 -8.77 11.38 4.06
CA ALA A 65 -9.30 10.75 2.88
C ALA A 65 -10.37 11.65 2.27
N SER A 66 -10.31 11.85 0.96
CA SER A 66 -11.27 12.65 0.20
C SER A 66 -11.66 11.95 -1.09
N TYR A 67 -12.84 12.27 -1.60
CA TYR A 67 -13.33 11.83 -2.90
C TYR A 67 -13.64 13.05 -3.75
N ASP A 68 -13.05 13.12 -4.94
CA ASP A 68 -13.39 14.13 -5.94
C ASP A 68 -14.44 13.56 -6.89
N GLU A 69 -15.64 14.14 -6.87
CA GLU A 69 -16.77 13.69 -7.72
C GLU A 69 -16.55 13.95 -9.21
N LYS A 70 -15.71 14.93 -9.59
CA LYS A 70 -15.48 15.28 -10.99
C LYS A 70 -14.45 14.36 -11.64
N GLU A 71 -13.41 14.05 -10.89
CA GLU A 71 -12.32 13.17 -11.33
C GLU A 71 -12.59 11.69 -10.99
N GLU A 72 -13.69 11.40 -10.28
CA GLU A 72 -14.04 10.07 -9.75
C GLU A 72 -12.88 9.41 -8.97
N ALA A 73 -12.14 10.22 -8.23
CA ALA A 73 -10.87 9.85 -7.63
C ALA A 73 -10.91 9.89 -6.09
N VAL A 74 -10.39 8.83 -5.47
CA VAL A 74 -10.14 8.79 -4.02
C VAL A 74 -8.69 9.18 -3.75
N THR A 75 -8.49 10.17 -2.88
CA THR A 75 -7.16 10.56 -2.39
C THR A 75 -7.04 10.22 -0.92
N VAL A 76 -5.92 9.60 -0.54
CA VAL A 76 -5.55 9.41 0.87
C VAL A 76 -4.22 10.10 1.10
N SER A 77 -4.16 10.95 2.13
CA SER A 77 -2.96 11.65 2.57
C SER A 77 -2.64 11.28 4.00
N ILE A 78 -1.39 10.89 4.24
CA ILE A 78 -0.86 10.60 5.58
C ILE A 78 0.13 11.70 5.94
N TYR A 79 -0.14 12.38 7.05
CA TYR A 79 0.71 13.42 7.59
C TYR A 79 1.36 12.93 8.88
N GLY A 80 2.67 13.09 8.98
CA GLY A 80 3.45 12.74 10.16
C GLY A 80 4.43 13.83 10.53
N THR A 81 5.16 13.60 11.61
CA THR A 81 6.29 14.46 11.99
C THR A 81 7.50 14.07 11.16
N LYS A 82 8.09 15.03 10.44
CA LYS A 82 9.31 14.80 9.66
C LYS A 82 10.50 14.63 10.60
N THR A 83 10.98 13.40 10.75
CA THR A 83 12.14 13.04 11.59
C THR A 83 13.43 12.86 10.81
N ASP A 84 13.31 12.50 9.53
CA ASP A 84 14.39 12.23 8.61
C ASP A 84 14.00 12.68 7.18
N ASN A 85 14.93 12.52 6.25
CA ASN A 85 14.78 12.83 4.84
C ASN A 85 14.76 11.54 3.99
N ASN A 86 14.34 10.42 4.57
CA ASN A 86 14.38 9.14 3.86
C ASN A 86 13.40 9.13 2.68
N THR A 87 13.72 8.34 1.66
CA THR A 87 12.87 8.12 0.50
C THR A 87 12.47 6.66 0.39
N VAL A 88 11.31 6.41 -0.20
CA VAL A 88 10.75 5.08 -0.40
C VAL A 88 10.68 4.78 -1.89
N GLU A 89 11.14 3.59 -2.27
CA GLU A 89 10.94 2.99 -3.58
C GLU A 89 10.15 1.71 -3.43
N ILE A 90 9.13 1.53 -4.26
CA ILE A 90 8.28 0.34 -4.27
C ILE A 90 8.57 -0.42 -5.57
N THR A 91 8.88 -1.70 -5.45
CA THR A 91 9.13 -2.57 -6.61
C THR A 91 8.26 -3.82 -6.52
N THR A 92 7.77 -4.28 -7.68
CA THR A 92 7.05 -5.55 -7.80
C THR A 92 7.86 -6.49 -8.68
N GLU A 93 8.13 -7.69 -8.18
CA GLU A 93 8.82 -8.76 -8.90
C GLU A 93 7.84 -9.88 -9.24
N HIS A 94 7.69 -10.19 -10.53
CA HIS A 94 6.83 -11.28 -11.00
C HIS A 94 7.61 -12.59 -11.07
N SER A 95 7.15 -13.60 -10.32
CA SER A 95 7.68 -14.97 -10.44
C SER A 95 7.04 -15.74 -11.59
N ASP A 96 5.78 -15.42 -11.90
CA ASP A 96 5.03 -15.92 -13.05
C ASP A 96 3.95 -14.89 -13.42
N PRO A 97 3.19 -15.07 -14.52
CA PRO A 97 2.20 -14.09 -14.94
C PRO A 97 1.22 -13.69 -13.83
N ASN A 98 0.82 -14.61 -12.95
CA ASN A 98 -0.22 -14.42 -11.94
C ASN A 98 0.31 -14.32 -10.50
N THR A 99 1.63 -14.39 -10.31
CA THR A 99 2.24 -14.34 -8.97
C THR A 99 3.33 -13.29 -8.94
N CYS A 100 3.26 -12.39 -7.96
CA CYS A 100 4.29 -11.40 -7.72
C CYS A 100 4.53 -11.15 -6.23
N LYS A 101 5.69 -10.60 -5.94
CA LYS A 101 6.08 -10.09 -4.63
C LYS A 101 6.30 -8.60 -4.72
N THR A 102 5.90 -7.87 -3.69
CA THR A 102 6.10 -6.43 -3.60
C THR A 102 7.07 -6.12 -2.48
N TYR A 103 8.06 -5.29 -2.79
CA TYR A 103 9.08 -4.85 -1.87
C TYR A 103 9.02 -3.35 -1.68
N ARG A 104 9.42 -2.92 -0.49
CA ARG A 104 9.66 -1.52 -0.16
C ARG A 104 11.12 -1.34 0.22
N SER A 105 11.85 -0.57 -0.57
CA SER A 105 13.22 -0.15 -0.28
C SER A 105 13.21 1.26 0.29
N VAL A 106 13.95 1.48 1.38
CA VAL A 106 14.07 2.78 2.05
C VAL A 106 15.50 3.25 1.96
N TYR A 107 15.69 4.47 1.50
CA TYR A 107 17.00 5.10 1.31
C TYR A 107 17.14 6.33 2.20
N ASP A 108 18.37 6.64 2.61
CA ASP A 108 18.69 7.90 3.29
C ASP A 108 18.79 9.08 2.31
N GLU A 109 19.04 10.28 2.84
CA GLU A 109 19.18 11.51 2.04
C GLU A 109 20.36 11.51 1.07
N ASN A 110 21.33 10.61 1.25
CA ASN A 110 22.48 10.44 0.37
C ASN A 110 22.24 9.36 -0.70
N GLY A 111 21.08 8.71 -0.70
CA GLY A 111 20.76 7.59 -1.58
C GLY A 111 21.33 6.24 -1.11
N THR A 112 21.77 6.13 0.13
CA THR A 112 22.23 4.86 0.71
C THR A 112 21.02 4.01 1.09
N LEU A 113 20.97 2.76 0.61
CA LEU A 113 19.92 1.81 0.97
C LEU A 113 20.03 1.47 2.47
N LEU A 114 18.98 1.78 3.23
CA LEU A 114 18.88 1.48 4.66
C LEU A 114 18.31 0.08 4.88
N ARG A 115 17.25 -0.28 4.14
CA ARG A 115 16.61 -1.60 4.20
C ARG A 115 15.71 -1.86 3.00
N THR A 116 15.37 -3.13 2.83
CA THR A 116 14.33 -3.60 1.92
C THR A 116 13.43 -4.59 2.66
N ASP A 117 12.12 -4.34 2.64
CA ASP A 117 11.10 -5.18 3.28
C ASP A 117 10.22 -5.84 2.21
N GLU A 118 9.93 -7.14 2.32
CA GLU A 118 8.83 -7.77 1.55
C GLU A 118 7.51 -7.35 2.20
N VAL A 119 6.71 -6.55 1.49
CA VAL A 119 5.46 -5.93 2.00
C VAL A 119 4.21 -6.58 1.44
N GLY A 120 4.36 -7.52 0.49
CA GLY A 120 3.23 -8.21 -0.10
C GLY A 120 3.63 -9.41 -0.94
N TYR A 121 2.74 -10.40 -0.92
CA TYR A 121 2.73 -11.52 -1.84
C TYR A 121 1.34 -11.56 -2.48
N SER A 122 1.29 -11.57 -3.81
CA SER A 122 0.05 -11.63 -4.57
C SER A 122 0.02 -12.87 -5.45
N LYS A 123 -1.12 -13.57 -5.40
CA LYS A 123 -1.43 -14.66 -6.32
C LYS A 123 -2.85 -14.50 -6.85
N TYR A 124 -2.96 -14.19 -8.14
CA TYR A 124 -4.23 -13.98 -8.83
C TYR A 124 -4.75 -15.30 -9.41
N LYS A 125 -6.05 -15.53 -9.29
CA LYS A 125 -6.76 -16.65 -9.90
C LYS A 125 -7.01 -16.34 -11.38
N GLN A 126 -6.90 -17.37 -12.21
CA GLN A 126 -7.35 -17.35 -13.60
C GLN A 126 -8.87 -17.46 -13.67
#